data_AF-A0A1Q6DHU1-F1
#
_entry.id   AF-A0A1Q6DHU1-F1
#
_cell.length_a   1.000
_cell.length_b   1.000
_cell.length_c   1.000
_cell.angle_alpha   90.00
_cell.angle_beta   90.00
_cell.angle_gamma   90.00
#
_symmetry.space_group_name_H-M   'P 1'
#
loop_
_entity.id
_entity.type
_entity.pdbx_description
1 polymer ?
#
loop_
_entity_poly.entity_id
_entity_poly.type
_entity_poly.pdbx_seq_one_letter_code
_entity_poly.pdbx_strand_id
1 'polypeptide(L)' 'MKTTSEKITQKEIAKSAQIGPDFLSHIIRGRRRCPPSVALRLEEATGISRVTWVWGSPEEIRSALTEHLSKAG' A
#
# COMPACT_ATOMS: atom_id res chain seq x y z
N MET A 1 0.55 -8.85 23.73
CA MET A 1 1.31 -7.63 23.39
C MET A 1 1.77 -7.72 21.94
N LYS A 2 1.38 -6.80 21.04
CA LYS A 2 2.21 -6.27 19.93
C LYS A 2 1.68 -4.89 19.49
N THR A 3 2.21 -3.89 20.18
CA THR A 3 2.67 -2.57 19.69
C THR A 3 1.70 -1.71 18.89
N THR A 4 0.97 -0.89 19.64
CA THR A 4 0.54 0.45 19.25
C THR A 4 1.76 1.29 18.87
N SER A 5 1.87 1.71 17.62
CA SER A 5 2.77 2.77 17.20
C SER A 5 2.10 3.47 16.04
N GLU A 6 1.87 4.77 16.21
CA GLU A 6 1.26 5.72 15.28
C GLU A 6 2.10 5.87 14.00
N LYS A 7 2.22 4.77 13.25
CA LYS A 7 2.72 4.73 11.88
C LYS A 7 1.51 4.86 11.00
N ILE A 8 1.56 5.70 9.96
CA ILE A 8 0.57 5.70 8.88
C ILE A 8 0.32 4.23 8.50
N THR A 9 -0.82 3.72 8.93
CA THR A 9 -1.04 2.27 8.92
C THR A 9 -1.50 1.90 7.52
N GLN A 10 -1.31 0.65 7.08
CA GLN A 10 -1.95 0.14 5.85
C GLN A 10 -3.45 0.51 5.78
N LYS A 11 -4.11 0.63 6.94
CA LYS A 11 -5.48 1.17 7.07
C LYS A 11 -5.65 2.60 6.58
N GLU A 12 -4.75 3.53 6.92
CA GLU A 12 -4.83 4.92 6.50
C GLU A 12 -4.56 5.06 5.00
N ILE A 13 -3.58 4.31 4.48
CA ILE A 13 -3.32 4.25 3.03
C ILE A 13 -4.54 3.69 2.28
N ALA A 14 -5.13 2.61 2.80
CA ALA A 14 -6.35 2.05 2.23
C ALA A 14 -7.51 3.06 2.27
N LYS A 15 -7.67 3.81 3.36
CA LYS A 15 -8.69 4.85 3.51
C LYS A 15 -8.47 6.00 2.54
N SER A 16 -7.24 6.50 2.39
CA SER A 16 -6.88 7.54 1.42
C SER A 16 -7.10 7.10 -0.02
N ALA A 17 -6.79 5.84 -0.35
CA ALA A 17 -7.07 5.26 -1.65
C ALA A 17 -8.53 4.80 -1.84
N GLN A 18 -9.40 5.05 -0.86
CA GLN A 18 -10.81 4.62 -0.84
C GLN A 18 -11.01 3.12 -1.14
N ILE A 19 -10.17 2.28 -0.56
CA ILE A 19 -10.24 0.82 -0.66
C ILE A 19 -10.35 0.16 0.72
N GLY A 20 -10.80 -1.09 0.73
CA GLY A 20 -10.83 -1.89 1.94
C GLY A 20 -9.41 -2.23 2.45
N PRO A 21 -9.15 -2.18 3.77
CA PRO A 21 -7.84 -2.53 4.32
C PRO A 21 -7.45 -4.00 4.05
N ASP A 22 -8.42 -4.92 4.04
CA ASP A 22 -8.20 -6.33 3.65
C ASP A 22 -7.79 -6.48 2.18
N PHE A 23 -8.35 -5.63 1.32
CA PHE A 23 -8.01 -5.63 -0.10
C PHE A 23 -6.55 -5.25 -0.32
N LEU A 24 -6.09 -4.18 0.36
CA LEU A 24 -4.69 -3.77 0.34
C LEU A 24 -3.78 -4.87 0.93
N SER A 25 -4.19 -5.51 2.02
CA SER A 25 -3.44 -6.63 2.61
C SER A 25 -3.27 -7.79 1.64
N HIS A 26 -4.31 -8.13 0.86
CA HIS A 26 -4.24 -9.18 -0.15
C HIS A 26 -3.27 -8.86 -1.29
N ILE A 27 -3.21 -7.58 -1.71
CA ILE A 27 -2.25 -7.11 -2.71
C ILE A 27 -0.82 -7.22 -2.17
N ILE A 28 -0.58 -6.68 -0.97
CA ILE A 28 0.75 -6.69 -0.33
C ILE A 28 1.24 -8.10 -0.06
N ARG A 29 0.33 -9.05 0.20
CA ARG A 29 0.66 -10.47 0.39
C ARG A 29 0.80 -11.24 -0.93
N GLY A 30 0.56 -10.61 -2.09
CA GLY A 30 0.60 -11.26 -3.39
C GLY A 30 -0.55 -12.24 -3.64
N ARG A 31 -1.58 -12.24 -2.79
CA ARG A 31 -2.75 -13.12 -2.95
C ARG A 31 -3.73 -12.60 -4.02
N ARG A 32 -3.65 -11.32 -4.35
CA ARG A 32 -4.49 -10.67 -5.37
C ARG A 32 -3.67 -9.65 -6.15
N ARG A 33 -3.84 -9.58 -7.47
CA ARG A 33 -3.26 -8.50 -8.27
C ARG A 33 -4.01 -7.19 -8.03
N CYS A 34 -3.28 -6.08 -7.99
CA CYS A 34 -3.90 -4.77 -7.89
C CYS A 34 -4.58 -4.40 -9.22
N PRO A 35 -5.87 -4.03 -9.21
CA PRO A 35 -6.50 -3.49 -10.41
C PRO A 35 -5.86 -2.16 -10.82
N PRO A 36 -5.79 -1.83 -12.12
CA PRO A 36 -5.26 -0.55 -12.59
C PRO A 36 -5.96 0.67 -11.98
N SER A 37 -7.28 0.60 -11.79
CA SER A 37 -8.08 1.67 -11.20
C SER A 37 -7.74 1.93 -9.73
N VAL A 38 -7.35 0.88 -8.99
CA VAL A 38 -6.93 1.01 -7.59
C VAL A 38 -5.48 1.48 -7.51
N ALA A 39 -4.62 1.02 -8.43
CA ALA A 39 -3.23 1.43 -8.51
C ALA A 39 -3.08 2.93 -8.73
N LEU A 40 -3.98 3.54 -9.53
CA LEU A 40 -4.10 5.00 -9.67
C LEU A 40 -4.32 5.70 -8.32
N ARG A 41 -5.33 5.26 -7.55
CA ARG A 41 -5.65 5.86 -6.25
C ARG A 41 -4.54 5.66 -5.23
N LEU A 42 -3.87 4.51 -5.27
CA LEU A 42 -2.72 4.22 -4.42
C LEU A 42 -1.52 5.09 -4.79
N GLU A 43 -1.29 5.34 -6.08
CA GLU A 43 -0.27 6.28 -6.57
C GLU A 43 -0.55 7.70 -6.06
N GLU A 44 -1.79 8.17 -6.12
CA GLU A 44 -2.16 9.48 -5.57
C GLU A 44 -2.03 9.54 -4.04
N ALA A 45 -2.35 8.45 -3.33
CA ALA A 45 -2.30 8.40 -1.87
C ALA A 45 -0.88 8.22 -1.30
N THR A 46 0.02 7.53 -2.03
CA THR A 46 1.34 7.12 -1.51
C THR A 46 2.51 7.68 -2.31
N GLY A 47 2.27 8.21 -3.52
CA GLY A 47 3.32 8.59 -4.47
C GLY A 47 4.04 7.40 -5.12
N ILE A 48 3.65 6.16 -4.81
CA ILE A 48 4.25 4.94 -5.37
C ILE A 48 3.65 4.70 -6.75
N SER A 49 4.48 4.48 -7.76
CA SER A 49 4.01 4.29 -9.14
C SER A 49 2.99 3.17 -9.26
N ARG A 50 1.91 3.42 -10.00
CA ARG A 50 0.87 2.44 -10.33
C ARG A 50 1.44 1.19 -11.00
N VAL A 51 2.57 1.32 -11.71
CA VAL A 51 3.24 0.18 -12.35
C VAL A 51 3.77 -0.78 -11.30
N THR A 52 4.37 -0.27 -10.22
CA THR A 52 4.80 -1.06 -9.07
C THR A 52 3.61 -1.75 -8.39
N TRP A 53 2.44 -1.12 -8.35
CA TRP A 53 1.24 -1.73 -7.78
C TRP A 53 0.64 -2.85 -8.66
N VAL A 54 0.60 -2.66 -9.98
CA VAL A 54 -0.02 -3.60 -10.92
C VAL A 54 0.92 -4.75 -11.28
N TRP A 55 2.20 -4.44 -11.51
CA TRP A 55 3.20 -5.35 -12.05
C TRP A 55 4.35 -5.64 -11.08
N GLY A 56 4.52 -4.83 -10.04
CA GLY A 56 5.59 -5.04 -9.07
C GLY A 56 5.34 -6.26 -8.21
N SER A 57 6.44 -6.82 -7.72
CA SER A 57 6.43 -7.97 -6.83
C SER A 57 5.88 -7.58 -5.46
N PRO A 58 5.30 -8.53 -4.69
CA PRO A 58 4.84 -8.25 -3.32
C PRO A 58 5.94 -7.67 -2.43
N GLU A 59 7.20 -8.02 -2.68
CA GLU A 59 8.37 -7.49 -1.98
C GLU A 59 8.68 -6.04 -2.37
N GLU A 60 8.62 -5.70 -3.66
CA GLU A 60 8.79 -4.32 -4.14
C GLU A 60 7.71 -3.40 -3.56
N ILE A 61 6.46 -3.85 -3.54
CA ILE A 61 5.34 -3.10 -2.97
C ILE A 61 5.57 -2.87 -1.47
N ARG A 62 6.03 -3.88 -0.72
CA ARG A 62 6.34 -3.73 0.71
C ARG A 62 7.51 -2.77 0.94
N SER A 63 8.53 -2.85 0.10
CA SER A 63 9.70 -1.97 0.18
C SER A 63 9.28 -0.53 -0.06
N ALA A 64 8.54 -0.27 -1.14
CA ALA A 64 8.03 1.06 -1.48
C ALA A 64 7.13 1.63 -0.38
N LEU A 65 6.25 0.81 0.21
CA LEU A 65 5.44 1.22 1.35
C LEU A 65 6.30 1.52 2.59
N THR A 66 7.30 0.69 2.88
CA THR A 66 8.20 0.91 4.02
C THR A 66 8.97 2.21 3.84
N GLU A 67 9.48 2.46 2.63
CA GLU A 67 10.19 3.69 2.30
C GLU A 67 9.31 4.94 2.42
N HIS A 68 8.06 4.85 1.94
CA HIS A 68 7.06 5.91 2.11
C HIS A 68 6.79 6.19 3.61
N LEU A 69 6.60 5.15 4.40
CA LEU A 69 6.36 5.28 5.85
C LEU A 69 7.57 5.80 6.62
N SER A 70 8.78 5.49 6.15
CA SER A 70 10.03 6.01 6.72
C SER A 70 10.30 7.47 6.35
N LYS A 71 9.83 7.94 5.19
CA LYS A 71 9.94 9.35 4.77
C LYS A 71 8.86 10.26 5.38
N ALA A 72 7.77 9.68 5.86
CA ALA A 72 6.64 10.42 6.42
C ALA A 72 6.75 10.70 7.94
N GLY A 73 7.85 10.31 8.58
CA GLY A 73 8.16 10.61 9.99
C GLY A 73 9.41 11.47 10.11
#